data_AF-A0A7Y4W178-F1
#
_entry.id   AF-A0A7Y4W178-F1
#
_cell.length_a   1.000
_cell.length_b   1.000
_cell.length_c   1.000
_cell.angle_alpha   90.00
_cell.angle_beta   90.00
_cell.angle_gamma   90.00
#
_symmetry.space_group_name_H-M   'P 1'
#
loop_
_entity.id
_entity.type
_entity.pdbx_description
1 polymer ?
#
loop_
_entity_poly.entity_id
_entity_poly.type
_entity_poly.pdbx_seq_one_letter_code
_entity_poly.pdbx_strand_id
1 'polypeptide(L)'
;MLLEVRQMPMAQVLDAVARKAHVIIHYSVLPEGLVTATCGGSTLKQVLECLLNRKADIIVRSPQNSTKTNNQAEQLVEAWILGSKLTNSSTPENCVATSGQANEQTVDNISFMLSQDGSIAETELDQTKAELLKSAQSQNSAEREEAVGALLTAGHQDDPDIKAALEKALSDPDANVRAQAISNLALREGSGAAGAIQEALHDSSADVRLSAVDGIIDDIPLLQQALNDSDETVRSLATSKLELLVQGNGGEQ
;
A
#
# COMPACT_ATOMS: atom_id res chain seq x y z
N MET A 1 13.46 -6.55 -22.07
CA MET A 1 13.70 -6.34 -20.63
C MET A 1 14.29 -7.62 -20.04
N LEU A 2 15.43 -7.51 -19.36
CA LEU A 2 16.03 -8.59 -18.58
C LEU A 2 16.03 -8.16 -17.11
N LEU A 3 15.63 -9.08 -16.24
CA LEU A 3 15.59 -8.93 -14.80
C LEU A 3 16.35 -10.08 -14.18
N GLU A 4 17.32 -9.74 -13.33
CA GLU A 4 18.07 -10.70 -12.54
C GLU A 4 17.84 -10.39 -11.06
N VAL A 5 17.36 -11.39 -10.33
CA VAL A 5 17.02 -11.30 -8.92
C VAL A 5 17.75 -12.43 -8.19
N ARG A 6 18.39 -12.10 -7.07
CA ARG A 6 19.02 -13.08 -6.19
C ARG A 6 18.54 -12.84 -4.76
N GLN A 7 17.86 -13.82 -4.19
CA GLN A 7 17.47 -13.86 -2.78
C GLN A 7 16.73 -12.59 -2.30
N MET A 8 15.67 -12.19 -3.01
CA MET A 8 14.91 -10.97 -2.69
C MET A 8 13.43 -11.27 -2.44
N PRO A 9 12.77 -10.63 -1.45
CA PRO A 9 11.33 -10.76 -1.26
C PRO A 9 10.54 -10.36 -2.51
N MET A 10 9.46 -11.08 -2.84
CA MET A 10 8.68 -10.83 -4.06
C MET A 10 8.18 -9.37 -4.17
N ALA A 11 7.79 -8.75 -3.05
CA ALA A 11 7.36 -7.35 -3.04
C ALA A 11 8.45 -6.41 -3.57
N GLN A 12 9.68 -6.53 -3.08
CA GLN A 12 10.82 -5.72 -3.52
C GLN A 12 11.17 -5.96 -5.01
N VAL A 13 11.02 -7.20 -5.47
CA VAL A 13 11.20 -7.53 -6.89
C VAL A 13 10.18 -6.81 -7.76
N LEU A 14 8.91 -6.81 -7.36
CA LEU A 14 7.85 -6.12 -8.08
C LEU A 14 8.05 -4.60 -8.07
N ASP A 15 8.51 -4.02 -6.98
CA ASP A 15 8.85 -2.59 -6.91
C ASP A 15 10.01 -2.23 -7.86
N ALA A 16 11.02 -3.09 -7.96
CA ALA A 16 12.12 -2.89 -8.90
C ALA A 16 11.65 -2.97 -10.36
N VAL A 17 10.70 -3.87 -10.66
CA VAL A 17 10.07 -3.97 -11.98
C VAL A 17 9.21 -2.74 -12.27
N ALA A 18 8.41 -2.29 -11.31
CA ALA A 18 7.56 -1.12 -11.40
C ALA A 18 8.37 0.13 -11.76
N ARG A 19 9.46 0.39 -11.02
CA ARG A 19 10.39 1.50 -11.28
C ARG A 19 11.05 1.40 -12.65
N LYS A 20 11.57 0.22 -13.02
CA LYS A 20 12.28 0.04 -14.30
C LYS A 20 11.35 0.18 -15.49
N ALA A 21 10.11 -0.31 -15.38
CA ALA A 21 9.12 -0.27 -16.45
C ALA A 21 8.25 1.00 -16.45
N HIS A 22 8.43 1.90 -15.46
CA HIS A 22 7.60 3.10 -15.28
C HIS A 22 6.10 2.75 -15.24
N VAL A 23 5.76 1.74 -14.45
CA VAL A 23 4.40 1.21 -14.30
C VAL A 23 4.03 1.14 -12.83
N ILE A 24 2.73 1.22 -12.54
CA ILE A 24 2.20 0.94 -11.21
C ILE A 24 1.80 -0.53 -11.15
N ILE A 25 2.25 -1.26 -10.12
CA ILE A 25 1.91 -2.67 -9.93
C ILE A 25 1.09 -2.82 -8.65
N HIS A 26 -0.15 -3.26 -8.80
CA HIS A 26 -1.03 -3.64 -7.69
C HIS A 26 -1.02 -5.16 -7.51
N TYR A 27 -1.03 -5.63 -6.27
CA TYR A 27 -1.13 -7.05 -5.96
C TYR A 27 -2.00 -7.29 -4.72
N SER A 28 -2.67 -8.44 -4.69
CA SER A 28 -3.54 -8.86 -3.57
C SER A 28 -2.82 -9.76 -2.57
N VAL A 29 -2.07 -10.74 -3.07
CA VAL A 29 -1.34 -11.74 -2.27
C VAL A 29 -0.05 -12.08 -3.00
N LEU A 30 1.07 -12.12 -2.28
CA LEU A 30 2.38 -12.53 -2.79
C LEU A 30 2.84 -13.83 -2.10
N PRO A 31 3.63 -14.67 -2.79
CA PRO A 31 4.21 -15.86 -2.17
C PRO A 31 5.22 -15.45 -1.11
N GLU A 32 5.19 -16.13 0.03
CA GLU A 32 6.19 -16.00 1.09
C GLU A 32 7.52 -16.63 0.66
N GLY A 33 8.63 -15.99 1.05
CA GLY A 33 9.98 -16.46 0.78
C GLY A 33 10.78 -15.57 -0.18
N LEU A 34 12.04 -15.97 -0.40
CA LEU A 34 12.98 -15.23 -1.24
C LEU A 34 12.96 -15.77 -2.68
N VAL A 35 12.97 -14.84 -3.63
CA VAL A 35 12.97 -15.12 -5.06
C VAL A 35 14.40 -15.05 -5.58
N THR A 36 14.82 -16.09 -6.31
CA THR A 36 15.99 -16.05 -7.19
C THR A 36 15.52 -16.41 -8.59
N ALA A 37 15.61 -15.46 -9.53
CA ALA A 37 15.11 -15.65 -10.88
C ALA A 37 15.88 -14.80 -11.89
N THR A 38 16.10 -15.34 -13.08
CA THR A 38 16.54 -14.58 -14.25
C THR A 38 15.41 -14.63 -15.28
N CYS A 39 14.69 -13.52 -15.43
CA CYS A 39 13.51 -13.42 -16.27
C CYS A 39 13.73 -12.40 -17.39
N GLY A 40 13.48 -12.84 -18.63
CA GLY A 40 13.63 -12.01 -19.83
C GLY A 40 12.36 -12.01 -20.68
N GLY A 41 12.02 -10.86 -21.25
CA GLY A 41 10.85 -10.73 -22.14
C GLY A 41 10.87 -9.43 -22.93
N SER A 42 10.14 -9.37 -24.04
CA SER A 42 9.93 -8.16 -24.83
C SER A 42 8.83 -7.26 -24.25
N THR A 43 8.00 -7.78 -23.33
CA THR A 43 6.92 -7.04 -22.65
C THR A 43 6.99 -7.19 -21.13
N LEU A 44 6.41 -6.23 -20.41
CA LEU A 44 6.24 -6.29 -18.95
C LEU A 44 5.51 -7.56 -18.53
N LYS A 45 4.42 -7.89 -19.22
CA LYS A 45 3.61 -9.09 -18.94
C LYS A 45 4.45 -10.37 -18.98
N GLN A 46 5.32 -10.54 -19.97
CA GLN A 46 6.19 -11.71 -20.06
C GLN A 46 7.18 -11.83 -18.89
N VAL A 47 7.73 -10.70 -18.44
CA VAL A 47 8.65 -10.70 -17.29
C VAL A 47 7.91 -11.04 -16.00
N LEU A 48 6.71 -10.48 -15.79
CA LEU A 48 5.86 -10.80 -14.64
C LEU A 48 5.37 -12.26 -14.66
N GLU A 49 4.97 -12.77 -15.83
CA GLU A 49 4.59 -14.19 -16.00
C GLU A 49 5.75 -15.13 -15.67
N CYS A 50 6.97 -14.77 -16.04
CA CYS A 50 8.17 -15.53 -15.67
C CYS A 50 8.42 -15.52 -14.16
N LEU A 51 8.39 -14.33 -13.54
CA LEU A 51 8.62 -14.16 -12.10
C LEU A 51 7.62 -14.92 -11.24
N LEU A 52 6.35 -14.88 -11.63
CA LEU A 52 5.26 -15.51 -10.91
C LEU A 52 5.01 -16.96 -11.35
N ASN A 53 5.93 -17.52 -12.15
CA ASN A 53 5.87 -18.88 -12.70
C ASN A 53 4.51 -19.21 -13.36
N ARG A 54 3.87 -18.21 -13.99
CA ARG A 54 2.53 -18.27 -14.58
C ARG A 54 1.41 -18.70 -13.62
N LYS A 55 1.66 -18.64 -12.30
CA LYS A 55 0.69 -18.99 -11.25
C LYS A 55 -0.17 -17.81 -10.79
N ALA A 56 -0.07 -16.66 -11.44
CA ALA A 56 -0.87 -15.48 -11.13
C ALA A 56 -1.61 -14.99 -12.38
N ASP A 57 -2.83 -14.52 -12.18
CA ASP A 57 -3.57 -13.84 -13.24
C ASP A 57 -3.11 -12.38 -13.27
N ILE A 58 -2.62 -11.93 -14.44
CA ILE A 58 -2.01 -10.60 -14.60
C ILE A 58 -2.83 -9.79 -15.61
N ILE A 59 -3.36 -8.66 -15.17
CA ILE A 59 -4.09 -7.70 -16.01
C ILE A 59 -3.20 -6.49 -16.21
N VAL A 60 -2.87 -6.14 -17.45
CA VAL A 60 -2.11 -4.92 -17.77
C VAL A 60 -3.03 -3.96 -18.49
N ARG A 61 -3.23 -2.77 -17.91
CA ARG A 61 -4.01 -1.69 -18.47
C ARG A 61 -3.06 -0.63 -19.01
N SER A 62 -3.02 -0.52 -20.33
CA SER A 62 -2.37 0.60 -20.99
C SER A 62 -3.44 1.65 -21.36
N PRO A 63 -3.10 2.94 -21.26
CA PRO A 63 -4.03 3.99 -21.64
C PRO A 63 -4.40 3.88 -23.12
N GLN A 64 -5.69 3.75 -23.38
CA GLN A 64 -6.23 3.74 -24.73
C GLN A 64 -6.46 5.19 -25.15
N ASN A 65 -5.48 5.75 -25.84
CA ASN A 65 -5.52 6.91 -26.73
C ASN A 65 -6.80 7.77 -26.64
N SER A 66 -6.81 8.82 -25.83
CA SER A 66 -7.85 9.85 -25.85
C SER A 66 -7.27 11.17 -26.37
N THR A 67 -7.59 11.46 -27.64
CA THR A 67 -7.74 12.80 -28.24
C THR A 67 -6.80 13.92 -27.76
N LYS A 68 -5.94 14.36 -28.69
CA LYS A 68 -5.12 15.60 -28.64
C LYS A 68 -5.80 16.72 -27.84
N THR A 69 -5.41 16.85 -26.58
CA THR A 69 -5.51 18.09 -25.82
C THR A 69 -4.19 18.25 -25.10
N ASN A 70 -3.54 19.39 -25.32
CA ASN A 70 -2.26 19.74 -24.73
C ASN A 70 -2.41 19.77 -23.21
N ASN A 71 -2.00 18.71 -22.55
CA ASN A 71 -1.38 18.68 -21.23
C ASN A 71 -0.85 17.25 -21.03
N GLN A 72 0.45 17.08 -21.27
CA GLN A 72 1.15 15.81 -21.10
C GLN A 72 1.30 15.51 -19.61
N ALA A 73 0.25 14.97 -18.98
CA ALA A 73 0.43 14.08 -17.85
C ALA A 73 0.76 12.71 -18.44
N GLU A 74 1.98 12.24 -18.19
CA GLU A 74 2.46 10.93 -18.64
C GLU A 74 1.44 9.86 -18.22
N GLN A 75 0.80 9.27 -19.21
CA GLN A 75 -0.28 8.32 -19.02
C GLN A 75 0.38 6.99 -18.61
N LEU A 76 0.53 6.80 -17.30
CA LEU A 76 1.21 5.65 -16.69
C LEU A 76 0.45 4.35 -17.00
N VAL A 77 1.20 3.28 -17.26
CA VAL A 77 0.64 1.93 -17.47
C VAL A 77 0.45 1.26 -16.12
N GLU A 78 -0.71 0.66 -15.89
CA GLU A 78 -1.03 -0.06 -14.65
C GLU A 78 -0.99 -1.58 -14.88
N ALA A 79 -0.52 -2.33 -13.90
CA ALA A 79 -0.57 -3.79 -13.87
C ALA A 79 -1.16 -4.30 -12.55
N TRP A 80 -2.06 -5.27 -12.64
CA TRP A 80 -2.76 -5.88 -11.50
C TRP A 80 -2.42 -7.37 -11.45
N ILE A 81 -1.91 -7.82 -10.31
CA ILE A 81 -1.55 -9.21 -10.04
C ILE A 81 -2.58 -9.80 -9.06
N LEU A 82 -3.35 -10.75 -9.56
CA LEU A 82 -4.38 -11.44 -8.78
C LEU A 82 -3.82 -12.80 -8.31
N GLY A 83 -3.60 -12.92 -7.00
CA GLY A 83 -2.89 -14.02 -6.37
C GLY A 83 -3.74 -15.23 -5.97
N SER A 84 -4.98 -15.33 -6.45
CA SER A 84 -5.91 -16.41 -6.05
C SER A 84 -5.42 -17.84 -6.35
N LYS A 85 -4.42 -17.98 -7.24
CA LYS A 85 -3.75 -19.24 -7.60
C LYS A 85 -2.36 -19.42 -6.95
N LEU A 86 -1.88 -18.43 -6.20
CA LEU A 86 -0.61 -18.50 -5.46
C LEU A 86 -0.76 -19.20 -4.11
N THR A 87 -1.99 -19.38 -3.62
CA THR A 87 -2.30 -19.90 -2.27
C THR A 87 -2.36 -21.42 -2.16
N ASN A 88 -2.03 -22.18 -3.22
CA ASN A 88 -1.98 -23.65 -3.16
C ASN A 88 -0.87 -24.23 -4.05
N SER A 89 0.26 -24.64 -3.46
CA SER A 89 0.86 -25.98 -3.69
C SER A 89 2.12 -26.17 -2.84
N SER A 90 1.95 -26.87 -1.72
CA SER A 90 2.97 -27.72 -1.12
C SER A 90 3.39 -28.80 -2.14
N THR A 91 4.56 -28.60 -2.77
CA THR A 91 5.62 -29.58 -3.13
C THR A 91 6.59 -28.92 -4.13
N PRO A 92 7.91 -29.00 -3.93
CA PRO A 92 8.89 -28.49 -4.89
C PRO A 92 9.06 -29.49 -6.03
N GLU A 93 8.42 -29.24 -7.18
CA GLU A 93 8.74 -30.00 -8.39
C GLU A 93 9.88 -29.30 -9.16
N ASN A 94 11.06 -29.92 -9.04
CA ASN A 94 12.25 -29.84 -9.89
C ASN A 94 12.95 -28.49 -10.05
N CYS A 95 13.81 -28.17 -9.07
CA CYS A 95 15.09 -27.53 -9.37
C CYS A 95 16.16 -28.62 -9.48
N VAL A 96 16.69 -28.85 -10.68
CA VAL A 96 17.90 -29.65 -10.86
C VAL A 96 19.08 -28.83 -10.35
N ALA A 97 19.72 -29.30 -9.28
CA ALA A 97 21.01 -28.83 -8.85
C ALA A 97 22.06 -29.34 -9.85
N THR A 98 22.55 -28.48 -10.74
CA THR A 98 23.76 -28.79 -11.49
C THR A 98 24.96 -28.31 -10.68
N SER A 99 25.60 -29.24 -10.00
CA SER A 99 26.95 -29.12 -9.50
C SER A 99 27.90 -28.83 -10.67
N GLY A 100 28.41 -27.59 -10.74
CA GLY A 100 29.51 -27.21 -11.60
C GLY A 100 30.62 -26.59 -10.75
N GLN A 101 31.65 -27.39 -10.44
CA GLN A 101 32.89 -26.89 -9.87
C GLN A 101 33.71 -26.12 -10.92
N ALA A 102 34.57 -25.25 -10.39
CA ALA A 102 35.72 -24.55 -11.00
C ALA A 102 35.40 -23.19 -11.66
N ASN A 103 36.14 -22.10 -11.40
CA ASN A 103 37.43 -21.98 -10.74
C ASN A 103 37.63 -20.59 -10.13
N GLU A 104 38.30 -20.57 -8.99
CA GLU A 104 38.76 -19.41 -8.25
C GLU A 104 40.08 -18.95 -8.87
N GLN A 105 40.14 -17.74 -9.47
CA GLN A 105 41.35 -16.91 -9.71
C GLN A 105 41.07 -15.82 -10.75
N THR A 106 40.62 -14.64 -10.30
CA THR A 106 41.10 -13.34 -10.79
C THR A 106 40.63 -12.25 -9.83
N VAL A 107 41.29 -12.18 -8.68
CA VAL A 107 41.35 -10.96 -7.87
C VAL A 107 42.48 -10.14 -8.49
N ASP A 108 42.12 -9.13 -9.27
CA ASP A 108 42.72 -7.79 -9.22
C ASP A 108 42.20 -6.95 -10.40
N ASN A 109 41.77 -5.73 -10.06
CA ASN A 109 41.25 -4.66 -10.92
C ASN A 109 39.77 -4.78 -11.34
N ILE A 110 38.87 -4.24 -10.51
CA ILE A 110 38.33 -2.88 -10.68
C ILE A 110 37.65 -2.50 -9.35
N SER A 111 38.40 -1.80 -8.51
CA SER A 111 37.82 -0.90 -7.51
C SER A 111 37.90 0.50 -8.09
N PHE A 112 36.88 0.90 -8.84
CA PHE A 112 36.58 2.30 -9.10
C PHE A 112 35.12 2.43 -9.54
N MET A 113 34.32 3.18 -8.77
CA MET A 113 32.92 3.60 -9.02
C MET A 113 31.77 2.65 -8.61
N LEU A 114 31.79 2.08 -7.40
CA LEU A 114 30.56 1.60 -6.74
C LEU A 114 30.54 1.98 -5.24
N SER A 115 30.61 3.28 -4.98
CA SER A 115 30.28 3.83 -3.66
C SER A 115 29.22 4.91 -3.84
N GLN A 116 28.10 4.72 -3.13
CA GLN A 116 26.93 5.61 -2.97
C GLN A 116 25.78 5.31 -3.95
N ASP A 117 24.78 4.59 -3.42
CA ASP A 117 23.33 4.87 -3.59
C ASP A 117 22.40 3.70 -3.20
N GLY A 118 22.93 2.56 -2.74
CA GLY A 118 22.10 1.39 -2.38
C GLY A 118 21.67 1.26 -0.90
N SER A 119 22.28 2.01 0.01
CA SER A 119 22.08 1.84 1.47
C SER A 119 21.29 2.99 2.12
N ILE A 120 20.86 3.99 1.35
CA ILE A 120 20.22 5.20 1.87
C ILE A 120 18.69 5.06 2.02
N ALA A 121 18.03 4.26 1.18
CA ALA A 121 16.56 4.21 1.18
C ALA A 121 15.94 3.52 2.41
N GLU A 122 16.52 2.42 2.92
CA GLU A 122 15.97 1.72 4.10
C GLU A 122 16.28 2.49 5.41
N THR A 123 17.47 3.07 5.54
CA THR A 123 17.83 3.86 6.73
C THR A 123 17.10 5.19 6.81
N GLU A 124 16.80 5.82 5.67
CA GLU A 124 16.11 7.11 5.63
C GLU A 124 14.62 6.95 5.89
N LEU A 125 13.99 5.86 5.42
CA LEU A 125 12.60 5.54 5.75
C LEU A 125 12.42 5.20 7.24
N ASP A 126 13.35 4.44 7.83
CA ASP A 126 13.31 4.08 9.25
C ASP A 126 13.60 5.29 10.16
N GLN A 127 14.53 6.16 9.78
CA GLN A 127 14.79 7.42 10.49
C GLN A 127 13.57 8.35 10.41
N THR A 128 12.97 8.47 9.21
CA THR A 128 11.76 9.27 9.01
C THR A 128 10.60 8.74 9.85
N LYS A 129 10.38 7.42 9.89
CA LYS A 129 9.38 6.80 10.78
C LYS A 129 9.64 7.16 12.25
N ALA A 130 10.87 7.01 12.72
CA ALA A 130 11.22 7.28 14.11
C ALA A 130 10.98 8.75 14.50
N GLU A 131 11.30 9.68 13.61
CA GLU A 131 11.04 11.11 13.80
C GLU A 131 9.54 11.42 13.83
N LEU A 132 8.75 10.86 12.91
CA LEU A 132 7.30 11.02 12.91
C LEU A 132 6.65 10.46 14.19
N LEU A 133 7.06 9.29 14.65
CA LEU A 133 6.57 8.70 15.91
C LEU A 133 6.91 9.57 17.14
N LYS A 134 8.02 10.29 17.09
CA LYS A 134 8.40 11.26 18.12
C LYS A 134 7.57 12.54 18.03
N SER A 135 7.40 13.11 16.83
CA SER A 135 6.60 14.33 16.61
C SER A 135 5.11 14.11 16.87
N ALA A 136 4.59 12.90 16.66
CA ALA A 136 3.25 12.49 17.08
C ALA A 136 3.03 12.58 18.61
N GLN A 137 4.10 12.77 19.39
CA GLN A 137 4.06 12.97 20.85
C GLN A 137 4.48 14.38 21.27
N SER A 138 4.60 15.32 20.31
CA SER A 138 4.95 16.71 20.58
C SER A 138 3.91 17.39 21.47
N GLN A 139 4.33 18.43 22.19
CA GLN A 139 3.39 19.28 22.94
C GLN A 139 2.55 20.17 22.01
N ASN A 140 3.04 20.45 20.80
CA ASN A 140 2.33 21.23 19.80
C ASN A 140 1.32 20.35 19.06
N SER A 141 0.03 20.70 19.09
CA SER A 141 -1.00 19.90 18.43
C SER A 141 -0.89 19.90 16.90
N ALA A 142 -0.45 21.00 16.28
CA ALA A 142 -0.25 21.05 14.84
C ALA A 142 0.87 20.09 14.39
N GLU A 143 1.95 20.00 15.17
CA GLU A 143 3.04 19.06 14.89
C GLU A 143 2.59 17.61 15.10
N ARG A 144 1.77 17.35 16.12
CA ARG A 144 1.17 16.02 16.30
C ARG A 144 0.25 15.65 15.15
N GLU A 145 -0.61 16.58 14.71
CA GLU A 145 -1.55 16.37 13.60
C GLU A 145 -0.79 16.01 12.32
N GLU A 146 0.21 16.82 11.96
CA GLU A 146 1.05 16.61 10.78
C GLU A 146 1.75 15.26 10.85
N ALA A 147 2.35 14.93 12.01
CA ALA A 147 3.04 13.67 12.19
C ALA A 147 2.08 12.47 12.08
N VAL A 148 0.92 12.51 12.73
CA VAL A 148 -0.09 11.45 12.68
C VAL A 148 -0.64 11.28 11.26
N GLY A 149 -0.85 12.36 10.51
CA GLY A 149 -1.23 12.29 9.10
C GLY A 149 -0.16 11.63 8.24
N ALA A 150 1.11 11.98 8.45
CA ALA A 150 2.25 11.43 7.70
C ALA A 150 2.56 9.96 8.05
N LEU A 151 2.08 9.45 9.19
CA LEU A 151 2.20 8.04 9.54
C LEU A 151 1.52 7.13 8.51
N LEU A 152 0.57 7.59 7.70
CA LEU A 152 -0.10 6.77 6.68
C LEU A 152 0.88 6.12 5.71
N THR A 153 1.91 6.88 5.31
CA THR A 153 2.91 6.44 4.33
C THR A 153 4.22 6.01 4.97
N ALA A 154 4.32 6.07 6.30
CA ALA A 154 5.47 5.58 7.03
C ALA A 154 5.37 4.07 7.25
N GLY A 155 6.49 3.35 7.14
CA GLY A 155 6.55 1.91 7.43
C GLY A 155 5.61 1.04 6.59
N HIS A 156 5.45 -0.21 7.01
CA HIS A 156 4.55 -1.17 6.36
C HIS A 156 3.12 -1.04 6.89
N GLN A 157 2.16 -1.68 6.20
CA GLN A 157 0.74 -1.62 6.57
C GLN A 157 0.51 -2.09 8.02
N ASP A 158 1.13 -3.21 8.40
CA ASP A 158 0.94 -3.89 9.70
C ASP A 158 2.00 -3.50 10.74
N ASP A 159 2.59 -2.31 10.61
CA ASP A 159 3.63 -1.85 11.52
C ASP A 159 3.06 -1.61 12.94
N PRO A 160 3.51 -2.38 13.95
CA PRO A 160 2.92 -2.33 15.29
C PRO A 160 3.20 -1.01 16.01
N ASP A 161 4.31 -0.33 15.73
CA ASP A 161 4.64 0.95 16.36
C ASP A 161 3.71 2.05 15.84
N ILE A 162 3.44 2.02 14.53
CA ILE A 162 2.52 2.96 13.89
C ILE A 162 1.11 2.71 14.38
N LYS A 163 0.65 1.45 14.41
CA LYS A 163 -0.65 1.10 14.96
C LYS A 163 -0.82 1.61 16.39
N ALA A 164 0.15 1.35 17.26
CA ALA A 164 0.12 1.82 18.65
C ALA A 164 0.09 3.36 18.75
N ALA A 165 0.81 4.06 17.87
CA ALA A 165 0.78 5.52 17.83
C ALA A 165 -0.59 6.06 17.38
N LEU A 166 -1.20 5.45 16.36
CA LEU A 166 -2.54 5.82 15.89
C LEU A 166 -3.62 5.54 16.95
N GLU A 167 -3.58 4.37 17.59
CA GLU A 167 -4.49 4.03 18.69
C GLU A 167 -4.38 5.02 19.86
N LYS A 168 -3.16 5.46 20.19
CA LYS A 168 -2.95 6.51 21.21
C LYS A 168 -3.52 7.86 20.76
N ALA A 169 -3.37 8.21 19.49
CA ALA A 169 -3.85 9.47 18.92
C ALA A 169 -5.40 9.56 18.87
N LEU A 170 -6.12 8.44 18.94
CA LEU A 170 -7.59 8.43 19.09
C LEU A 170 -8.09 9.14 20.35
N SER A 171 -7.24 9.27 21.38
CA SER A 171 -7.57 9.97 22.63
C SER A 171 -6.87 11.33 22.77
N ASP A 172 -6.34 11.89 21.68
CA ASP A 172 -5.65 13.19 21.73
C ASP A 172 -6.63 14.31 22.11
N PRO A 173 -6.22 15.30 22.94
CA PRO A 173 -7.06 16.45 23.26
C PRO A 173 -7.46 17.27 22.02
N ASP A 174 -6.64 17.28 20.97
CA ASP A 174 -6.90 18.01 19.74
C ASP A 174 -7.74 17.18 18.77
N ALA A 175 -8.83 17.77 18.26
CA ALA A 175 -9.77 17.07 17.39
C ALA A 175 -9.18 16.72 16.01
N ASN A 176 -8.27 17.53 15.48
CA ASN A 176 -7.66 17.26 14.19
C ASN A 176 -6.74 16.03 14.28
N VAL A 177 -6.01 15.91 15.39
CA VAL A 177 -5.17 14.73 15.65
C VAL A 177 -6.02 13.46 15.71
N ARG A 178 -7.16 13.50 16.42
CA ARG A 178 -8.10 12.37 16.46
C ARG A 178 -8.68 12.03 15.10
N ALA A 179 -9.05 13.03 14.31
CA ALA A 179 -9.58 12.86 12.96
C ALA A 179 -8.54 12.21 12.02
N GLN A 180 -7.28 12.66 12.07
CA GLN A 180 -6.18 12.05 11.32
C GLN A 180 -5.96 10.58 11.72
N ALA A 181 -6.02 10.27 13.02
CA ALA A 181 -5.86 8.92 13.52
C ALA A 181 -6.94 7.96 12.98
N ILE A 182 -8.21 8.40 12.98
CA ILE A 182 -9.32 7.62 12.43
C ILE A 182 -9.17 7.38 10.93
N SER A 183 -8.86 8.43 10.16
CA SER A 183 -8.64 8.31 8.71
C SER A 183 -7.49 7.33 8.41
N ASN A 184 -6.39 7.42 9.18
CA ASN A 184 -5.26 6.53 9.02
C ASN A 184 -5.60 5.07 9.33
N LEU A 185 -6.29 4.80 10.45
CA LEU A 185 -6.71 3.44 10.81
C LEU A 185 -7.66 2.86 9.76
N ALA A 186 -8.63 3.65 9.29
CA ALA A 186 -9.57 3.20 8.26
C ALA A 186 -8.85 2.82 6.96
N LEU A 187 -7.86 3.60 6.52
CA LEU A 187 -7.09 3.33 5.31
C LEU A 187 -6.15 2.13 5.46
N ARG A 188 -5.55 1.95 6.64
CA ARG A 188 -4.59 0.86 6.91
C ARG A 188 -5.26 -0.47 7.18
N GLU A 189 -6.36 -0.47 7.92
CA GLU A 189 -6.99 -1.69 8.43
C GLU A 189 -8.28 -2.05 7.73
N GLY A 190 -8.88 -1.12 6.97
CA GLY A 190 -10.19 -1.31 6.34
C GLY A 190 -11.24 -1.70 7.38
N SER A 191 -11.81 -2.90 7.25
CA SER A 191 -12.79 -3.44 8.20
C SER A 191 -12.22 -3.68 9.61
N GLY A 192 -10.90 -3.79 9.77
CA GLY A 192 -10.26 -3.90 11.08
C GLY A 192 -10.46 -2.66 11.97
N ALA A 193 -10.69 -1.48 11.36
CA ALA A 193 -10.90 -0.23 12.07
C ALA A 193 -12.35 -0.03 12.57
N ALA A 194 -13.26 -0.99 12.35
CA ALA A 194 -14.69 -0.83 12.65
C ALA A 194 -14.98 -0.40 14.10
N GLY A 195 -14.23 -0.94 15.08
CA GLY A 195 -14.38 -0.55 16.48
C GLY A 195 -14.03 0.92 16.73
N ALA A 196 -12.89 1.38 16.19
CA ALA A 196 -12.45 2.77 16.32
C ALA A 196 -13.41 3.74 15.60
N ILE A 197 -13.89 3.35 14.41
CA ILE A 197 -14.89 4.13 13.65
C ILE A 197 -16.19 4.26 14.45
N GLN A 198 -16.69 3.17 15.02
CA GLN A 198 -17.93 3.18 15.80
C GLN A 198 -17.82 4.11 17.02
N GLU A 199 -16.68 4.10 17.72
CA GLU A 199 -16.43 5.02 18.82
C GLU A 199 -16.34 6.48 18.34
N ALA A 200 -15.65 6.72 17.23
CA ALA A 200 -15.46 8.06 16.67
C ALA A 200 -16.75 8.71 16.16
N LEU A 201 -17.78 7.94 15.78
CA LEU A 201 -19.12 8.47 15.48
C LEU A 201 -19.81 9.13 16.68
N HIS A 202 -19.27 8.98 17.89
CA HIS A 202 -19.76 9.63 19.10
C HIS A 202 -18.84 10.75 19.60
N ASP A 203 -17.81 11.12 18.84
CA ASP A 203 -16.90 12.20 19.23
C ASP A 203 -17.62 13.54 19.33
N SER A 204 -17.19 14.38 20.28
CA SER A 204 -17.69 15.74 20.45
C SER A 204 -17.48 16.64 19.22
N SER A 205 -16.42 16.41 18.45
CA SER A 205 -16.07 17.17 17.26
C SER A 205 -16.76 16.61 16.01
N ALA A 206 -17.41 17.48 15.24
CA ALA A 206 -18.00 17.09 13.95
C ALA A 206 -16.94 16.61 12.94
N ASP A 207 -15.73 17.16 12.98
CA ASP A 207 -14.65 16.76 12.06
C ASP A 207 -14.20 15.31 12.29
N VAL A 208 -14.13 14.87 13.55
CA VAL A 208 -13.81 13.49 13.90
C VAL A 208 -14.92 12.55 13.46
N ARG A 209 -16.19 12.92 13.70
CA ARG A 209 -17.34 12.14 13.23
C ARG A 209 -17.40 12.07 11.71
N LEU A 210 -17.02 13.14 11.01
CA LEU A 210 -16.92 13.17 9.56
C LEU A 210 -15.84 12.21 9.05
N SER A 211 -14.65 12.21 9.65
CA SER A 211 -13.59 11.24 9.35
C SER A 211 -14.03 9.80 9.61
N ALA A 212 -14.81 9.56 10.68
CA ALA A 212 -15.37 8.24 10.95
C ALA A 212 -16.31 7.79 9.83
N VAL A 213 -17.25 8.66 9.41
CA VAL A 213 -18.15 8.36 8.29
C VAL A 213 -17.37 8.13 7.00
N ASP A 214 -16.32 8.92 6.73
CA ASP A 214 -15.47 8.76 5.56
C ASP A 214 -14.71 7.42 5.56
N GLY A 215 -14.33 6.92 6.74
CA GLY A 215 -13.70 5.62 6.91
C GLY A 215 -14.62 4.40 6.70
N ILE A 216 -15.95 4.57 6.72
CA ILE A 216 -16.89 3.44 6.56
C ILE A 216 -16.90 2.95 5.09
N ILE A 217 -16.53 1.71 4.83
CA ILE A 217 -16.50 1.18 3.45
C ILE A 217 -17.90 0.72 3.03
N ASP A 218 -18.48 -0.23 3.75
CA ASP A 218 -19.71 -0.93 3.38
C ASP A 218 -20.66 -1.22 4.57
N ASP A 219 -20.41 -0.61 5.73
CA ASP A 219 -21.24 -0.78 6.93
C ASP A 219 -22.50 0.11 6.87
N ILE A 220 -23.56 -0.46 6.27
CA ILE A 220 -24.87 0.20 6.15
C ILE A 220 -25.44 0.61 7.53
N PRO A 221 -25.44 -0.24 8.58
CA PRO A 221 -25.87 0.18 9.92
C PRO A 221 -25.15 1.42 10.45
N LEU A 222 -23.82 1.50 10.34
CA LEU A 222 -23.08 2.69 10.80
C LEU A 222 -23.40 3.93 9.97
N LEU A 223 -23.57 3.81 8.66
CA LEU A 223 -24.00 4.92 7.82
C LEU A 223 -25.42 5.38 8.17
N GLN A 224 -26.34 4.45 8.45
CA GLN A 224 -27.70 4.77 8.90
C GLN A 224 -27.72 5.49 10.26
N GLN A 225 -26.83 5.11 11.17
CA GLN A 225 -26.63 5.85 12.43
C GLN A 225 -26.21 7.29 12.13
N ALA A 226 -25.24 7.50 11.24
CA ALA A 226 -24.71 8.82 10.89
C ALA A 226 -25.73 9.75 10.19
N LEU A 227 -26.80 9.21 9.59
CA LEU A 227 -27.92 10.02 9.08
C LEU A 227 -28.65 10.82 10.18
N ASN A 228 -28.50 10.44 11.44
CA ASN A 228 -29.10 11.13 12.58
C ASN A 228 -28.11 12.06 13.30
N ASP A 229 -26.94 12.32 12.72
CA ASP A 229 -25.95 13.21 13.32
C ASP A 229 -26.51 14.64 13.48
N SER A 230 -26.09 15.33 14.53
CA SER A 230 -26.42 16.75 14.75
C SER A 230 -25.86 17.68 13.66
N ASP A 231 -24.71 17.33 13.08
CA ASP A 231 -24.04 18.12 12.05
C ASP A 231 -24.56 17.77 10.64
N GLU A 232 -24.87 18.79 9.85
CA GLU A 232 -25.42 18.61 8.50
C GLU A 232 -24.43 17.96 7.53
N THR A 233 -23.14 18.28 7.65
CA THR A 233 -22.08 17.75 6.79
C THR A 233 -21.92 16.26 6.98
N VAL A 234 -21.96 15.81 8.25
CA VAL A 234 -21.89 14.38 8.61
C VAL A 234 -23.09 13.63 8.02
N ARG A 235 -24.31 14.17 8.17
CA ARG A 235 -25.52 13.57 7.57
C ARG A 235 -25.45 13.51 6.05
N SER A 236 -24.95 14.57 5.41
CA SER A 236 -24.81 14.65 3.95
C SER A 236 -23.84 13.60 3.44
N LEU A 237 -22.68 13.43 4.09
CA LEU A 237 -21.70 12.42 3.70
C LEU A 237 -22.28 11.00 3.85
N ALA A 238 -22.96 10.72 4.97
CA ALA A 238 -23.61 9.44 5.18
C ALA A 238 -24.66 9.12 4.10
N THR A 239 -25.43 10.13 3.68
CA THR A 239 -26.41 10.00 2.58
C THR A 239 -25.71 9.63 1.28
N SER A 240 -24.68 10.38 0.88
CA SER A 240 -23.93 10.12 -0.36
C SER A 240 -23.30 8.72 -0.37
N LYS A 241 -22.74 8.27 0.75
CA LYS A 241 -22.13 6.94 0.83
C LYS A 241 -23.18 5.82 0.71
N LEU A 242 -24.34 5.97 1.34
CA LEU A 242 -25.45 5.02 1.17
C LEU A 242 -25.95 4.96 -0.28
N GLU A 243 -26.08 6.10 -0.94
CA GLU A 243 -26.47 6.16 -2.36
C GLU A 243 -25.49 5.42 -3.26
N LEU A 244 -24.18 5.58 -3.02
CA LEU A 244 -23.13 4.87 -3.77
C LEU A 244 -23.23 3.35 -3.58
N LEU A 245 -23.49 2.88 -2.36
CA LEU A 245 -23.64 1.44 -2.07
C LEU A 245 -24.90 0.85 -2.74
N VAL A 246 -26.00 1.59 -2.77
CA VAL A 246 -27.24 1.16 -3.43
C VAL A 246 -27.07 1.10 -4.95
N GLN A 247 -26.38 2.09 -5.55
CA GLN A 247 -26.14 2.13 -7.00
C GLN A 247 -25.14 1.06 -7.45
N GLY A 248 -24.14 0.72 -6.63
CA GLY A 248 -23.17 -0.35 -6.91
C GLY A 248 -23.81 -1.75 -6.94
N ASN A 249 -24.80 -2.01 -6.09
CA ASN A 249 -25.47 -3.32 -5.98
C ASN A 249 -26.60 -3.55 -7.00
N GLY A 250 -26.94 -2.55 -7.83
CA GLY A 250 -28.02 -2.63 -8.82
C GLY A 250 -27.63 -3.17 -10.20
N GLY A 251 -26.34 -3.53 -10.40
CA GLY A 251 -25.78 -3.94 -11.71
C GLY A 251 -25.62 -5.44 -11.94
N GLU A 252 -25.94 -6.29 -10.95
CA GLU A 252 -25.87 -7.75 -11.07
C GLU A 252 -27.29 -8.34 -11.21
N GLN A 253 -27.86 -8.27 -12.41
CA GLN A 253 -29.01 -9.07 -12.84
C GLN A 253 -28.81 -9.57 -14.28
#